data_AF-A0A4R2C9D3-F1
#
_entry.id   AF-A0A4R2C9D3-F1
#
_cell.length_a   1.000
_cell.length_b   1.000
_cell.length_c   1.000
_cell.angle_alpha   90.00
_cell.angle_beta   90.00
_cell.angle_gamma   90.00
#
_symmetry.space_group_name_H-M   'P 1'
#
loop_
_entity.id
_entity.type
_entity.pdbx_description
1 polymer ?
#
loop_
_entity_poly.entity_id
_entity_poly.type
_entity_poly.pdbx_seq_one_letter_code
_entity_poly.pdbx_strand_id
1 'polypeptide(L)'
;MIVKTRLTKKICDRAEVPSQAVVSVVADQLGIDPAVFALYAQREETRREHTREIVVALDLQPLRASDYRSLITAAAREAAATEQGEPITKAVIEALKDRKLLVPVPELLIRLAMAGRAAA
;
A
#
# COMPACT_ATOMS: atom_id res chain seq x y z
N MET A 1 8.72 25.27 -10.92
CA MET A 1 8.80 24.39 -9.74
C MET A 1 7.47 23.62 -9.52
N ILE A 2 6.98 22.88 -10.53
CA ILE A 2 5.57 22.39 -10.60
C ILE A 2 5.50 20.85 -10.65
N VAL A 3 6.19 20.13 -9.75
CA VAL A 3 6.11 18.65 -9.75
C VAL A 3 5.90 18.03 -8.36
N LYS A 4 5.76 18.83 -7.30
CA LYS A 4 5.69 18.31 -5.93
C LYS A 4 4.28 17.96 -5.41
N THR A 5 3.22 18.09 -6.22
CA THR A 5 1.83 18.02 -5.74
C THR A 5 0.96 16.89 -6.30
N ARG A 6 1.50 15.97 -7.12
CA ARG A 6 0.66 14.89 -7.70
C ARG A 6 0.67 13.55 -6.98
N LEU A 7 1.65 13.25 -6.10
CA LEU A 7 1.67 11.94 -5.42
C LEU A 7 0.86 11.88 -4.11
N THR A 8 0.57 13.01 -3.47
CA THR A 8 -0.21 13.04 -2.21
C THR A 8 -1.72 13.16 -2.44
N LYS A 9 -2.17 13.42 -3.68
CA LYS A 9 -3.60 13.69 -3.96
C LYS A 9 -4.44 12.43 -4.20
N LYS A 10 -3.83 11.28 -4.52
CA LYS A 10 -4.57 10.04 -4.84
C LYS A 10 -5.04 9.26 -3.59
N ILE A 11 -4.61 9.65 -2.38
CA ILE A 11 -4.99 8.99 -1.12
C ILE A 11 -6.30 9.58 -0.56
N CYS A 12 -6.80 10.68 -1.11
CA CYS A 12 -7.97 11.39 -0.58
C CYS A 12 -8.85 11.95 -1.70
N ASP A 13 -9.24 11.12 -2.69
CA ASP A 13 -10.34 11.52 -3.57
C ASP A 13 -11.69 11.23 -2.88
N ARG A 14 -12.63 12.17 -3.03
CA ARG A 14 -13.79 12.34 -2.14
C ARG A 14 -14.87 11.26 -2.30
N ALA A 15 -14.77 10.40 -3.31
CA ALA A 15 -15.89 9.60 -3.83
C ALA A 15 -15.69 8.07 -3.81
N GLU A 16 -14.52 7.57 -3.40
CA GLU A 16 -14.30 6.12 -3.39
C GLU A 16 -14.78 5.54 -2.05
N VAL A 17 -16.01 5.05 -2.03
CA VAL A 17 -16.51 4.22 -0.94
C VAL A 17 -15.92 2.83 -1.13
N PRO A 18 -15.09 2.32 -0.19
CA PRO A 18 -14.54 0.98 -0.31
C PRO A 18 -15.68 -0.04 -0.36
N SER A 19 -15.51 -1.08 -1.18
CA SER A 19 -16.51 -2.14 -1.26
C SER A 19 -16.66 -2.83 0.10
N GLN A 20 -17.85 -3.40 0.36
CA GLN A 20 -18.11 -4.10 1.62
C GLN A 20 -17.11 -5.25 1.87
N ALA A 21 -16.62 -5.88 0.81
CA ALA A 21 -15.58 -6.91 0.89
C ALA A 21 -14.28 -6.34 1.47
N VAL A 22 -13.86 -5.15 1.03
CA VAL A 22 -12.65 -4.48 1.57
C VAL A 22 -12.86 -4.09 3.03
N VAL A 23 -14.03 -3.53 3.36
CA VAL A 23 -14.36 -3.15 4.74
C VAL A 23 -14.35 -4.37 5.66
N SER A 24 -14.94 -5.50 5.24
CA SER A 24 -14.94 -6.74 6.00
C SER A 24 -13.53 -7.24 6.26
N VAL A 25 -12.70 -7.33 5.22
CA VAL A 25 -11.31 -7.81 5.35
C VAL A 25 -10.50 -6.94 6.30
N VAL A 26 -10.65 -5.62 6.22
CA VAL A 26 -9.94 -4.68 7.11
C VAL A 26 -10.48 -4.80 8.54
N ALA A 27 -11.78 -4.93 8.72
CA ALA A 27 -12.41 -5.08 10.03
C ALA A 27 -11.96 -6.38 10.72
N ASP A 28 -11.88 -7.48 9.97
CA ASP A 28 -11.35 -8.76 10.46
C ASP A 28 -9.90 -8.65 10.91
N GLN A 29 -9.07 -7.91 10.16
CA GLN A 29 -7.66 -7.66 10.53
C GLN A 29 -7.53 -6.83 11.81
N LEU A 30 -8.46 -5.91 12.05
CA LEU A 30 -8.47 -5.03 13.21
C LEU A 30 -9.24 -5.61 14.41
N GLY A 31 -9.97 -6.71 14.23
CA GLY A 31 -10.81 -7.32 15.26
C GLY A 31 -12.01 -6.45 15.65
N ILE A 32 -12.60 -5.72 14.70
CA ILE A 32 -13.73 -4.80 14.93
C ILE A 32 -14.94 -5.15 14.05
N ASP A 33 -16.12 -4.65 14.41
CA ASP A 33 -17.33 -4.79 13.58
C ASP A 33 -17.24 -3.91 12.32
N PRO A 34 -17.40 -4.46 11.10
CA PRO A 34 -17.36 -3.68 9.86
C PRO A 34 -18.43 -2.58 9.78
N ALA A 35 -19.55 -2.70 10.51
CA ALA A 35 -20.59 -1.68 10.57
C ALA A 35 -20.09 -0.35 11.18
N VAL A 36 -19.04 -0.38 11.99
CA VAL A 36 -18.41 0.81 12.58
C VAL A 36 -17.83 1.74 11.52
N PHE A 37 -17.43 1.21 10.35
CA PHE A 37 -16.91 2.01 9.25
C PHE A 37 -17.92 3.04 8.74
N ALA A 38 -19.21 2.71 8.70
CA ALA A 38 -20.26 3.62 8.22
C ALA A 38 -20.47 4.82 9.15
N LEU A 39 -20.25 4.65 10.46
CA LEU A 39 -20.27 5.74 11.44
C LEU A 39 -19.02 6.61 11.31
N TYR A 40 -17.87 5.97 11.11
CA TYR A 40 -16.58 6.64 10.91
C TYR A 40 -16.54 7.49 9.63
N ALA A 41 -17.09 6.99 8.51
CA ALA A 41 -17.00 7.61 7.20
C ALA A 41 -17.77 8.93 7.05
N GLN A 42 -18.67 9.26 7.98
CA GLN A 42 -19.51 10.47 7.93
C GLN A 42 -18.77 11.77 8.29
N ARG A 43 -17.55 11.71 8.82
CA ARG A 43 -16.76 12.89 9.23
C ARG A 43 -15.69 13.23 8.19
N GLU A 44 -15.76 14.42 7.57
CA GLU A 44 -14.74 14.85 6.60
C GLU A 44 -13.41 15.30 7.22
N GLU A 45 -13.47 15.95 8.39
CA GLU A 45 -12.30 16.58 9.01
C GLU A 45 -11.27 15.54 9.53
N THR A 46 -11.76 14.37 9.92
CA THR A 46 -10.96 13.31 10.56
C THR A 46 -10.11 12.48 9.60
N ARG A 47 -10.42 12.39 8.29
CA ARG A 47 -9.73 11.44 7.40
C ARG A 47 -8.27 11.76 7.12
N ARG A 48 -7.95 13.03 6.83
CA ARG A 48 -6.56 13.46 6.59
C ARG A 48 -5.75 13.51 7.88
N GLU A 49 -6.41 13.80 8.99
CA GLU A 49 -5.84 13.74 10.32
C GLU A 49 -5.50 12.29 10.67
N HIS A 50 -6.47 11.38 10.60
CA HIS A 50 -6.27 9.96 10.88
C HIS A 50 -5.28 9.28 9.93
N THR A 51 -5.20 9.70 8.65
CA THR A 51 -4.15 9.19 7.75
C THR A 51 -2.77 9.55 8.28
N ARG A 52 -2.59 10.78 8.79
CA ARG A 52 -1.32 11.19 9.40
C ARG A 52 -1.08 10.47 10.72
N GLU A 53 -2.11 10.32 11.54
CA GLU A 53 -2.01 9.57 12.81
C GLU A 53 -1.63 8.11 12.57
N ILE A 54 -2.22 7.44 11.58
CA ILE A 54 -1.86 6.07 11.20
C ILE A 54 -0.40 5.99 10.74
N VAL A 55 0.04 6.93 9.90
CA VAL A 55 1.44 6.99 9.46
C VAL A 55 2.39 7.15 10.63
N VAL A 56 2.06 8.01 11.59
CA VAL A 56 2.87 8.21 12.80
C VAL A 56 2.82 6.99 13.72
N ALA A 57 1.63 6.46 14.01
CA ALA A 57 1.41 5.34 14.91
C ALA A 57 2.06 4.04 14.42
N LEU A 58 2.05 3.81 13.11
CA LEU A 58 2.68 2.66 12.46
C LEU A 58 4.13 2.93 12.03
N ASP A 59 4.67 4.12 12.30
CA ASP A 59 6.03 4.53 11.94
C ASP A 59 6.33 4.32 10.45
N LEU A 60 5.35 4.65 9.61
CA LEU A 60 5.42 4.45 8.17
C LEU A 60 6.25 5.52 7.49
N GLN A 61 7.12 5.10 6.57
CA GLN A 61 8.02 5.96 5.83
C GLN A 61 7.62 6.03 4.35
N PRO A 62 7.77 7.19 3.69
CA PRO A 62 7.54 7.29 2.25
C PRO A 62 8.58 6.48 1.49
N LEU A 63 8.15 5.82 0.42
CA LEU A 63 9.04 5.10 -0.48
C LEU A 63 10.03 6.05 -1.17
N ARG A 64 11.32 5.73 -1.14
CA ARG A 64 12.41 6.50 -1.75
C ARG A 64 13.10 5.69 -2.84
N ALA A 65 13.79 6.38 -3.75
CA ALA A 65 14.56 5.75 -4.82
C ALA A 65 15.56 4.68 -4.32
N SER A 66 16.13 4.88 -3.13
CA SER A 66 17.05 3.93 -2.48
C SER A 66 16.42 2.59 -2.12
N ASP A 67 15.09 2.53 -1.97
CA ASP A 67 14.37 1.31 -1.56
C ASP A 67 14.10 0.36 -2.73
N TYR A 68 14.11 0.87 -3.97
CA TYR A 68 13.70 0.12 -5.16
C TYR A 68 14.55 -1.12 -5.38
N ARG A 69 15.87 -1.01 -5.21
CA ARG A 69 16.78 -2.14 -5.43
C ARG A 69 16.43 -3.34 -4.57
N SER A 70 16.15 -3.11 -3.29
CA SER A 70 15.77 -4.17 -2.36
C SER A 70 14.40 -4.76 -2.68
N LEU A 71 13.43 -3.95 -3.09
CA LEU A 71 12.10 -4.42 -3.47
C LEU A 71 12.14 -5.28 -4.74
N ILE A 72 12.92 -4.85 -5.73
CA ILE A 72 13.19 -5.62 -6.96
C ILE A 72 13.90 -6.93 -6.60
N THR A 73 14.84 -6.91 -5.64
CA THR A 73 15.55 -8.11 -5.19
C THR A 73 14.60 -9.10 -4.51
N ALA A 74 13.66 -8.62 -3.69
CA ALA A 74 12.63 -9.47 -3.06
C ALA A 74 11.73 -10.12 -4.13
N ALA A 75 11.29 -9.34 -5.12
CA ALA A 75 10.54 -9.86 -6.25
C ALA A 75 11.32 -10.89 -7.08
N ALA A 76 12.61 -10.64 -7.37
CA ALA A 76 13.46 -11.54 -8.13
C ALA A 76 13.65 -12.90 -7.44
N ARG A 77 13.82 -12.89 -6.11
CA ARG A 77 13.93 -14.13 -5.32
C ARG A 77 12.69 -15.00 -5.44
N GLU A 78 11.50 -14.39 -5.39
CA GLU A 78 10.25 -15.13 -5.56
C GLU A 78 10.06 -15.58 -7.02
N ALA A 79 10.38 -14.71 -7.99
CA ALA A 79 10.25 -15.00 -9.41
C ALA A 79 11.18 -16.13 -9.90
N ALA A 80 12.29 -16.38 -9.20
CA ALA A 80 13.16 -17.53 -9.48
C ALA A 80 12.47 -18.89 -9.23
N ALA A 81 11.43 -18.92 -8.39
CA ALA A 81 10.69 -20.14 -8.05
C ALA A 81 9.32 -20.23 -8.75
N THR A 82 8.77 -19.12 -9.27
CA THR A 82 7.43 -19.11 -9.86
C THR A 82 7.24 -18.06 -10.94
N GLU A 83 6.44 -18.43 -11.95
CA GLU A 83 5.99 -17.54 -13.02
C GLU A 83 4.69 -16.79 -12.68
N GLN A 84 4.04 -17.14 -11.56
CA GLN A 84 2.78 -16.54 -11.14
C GLN A 84 3.01 -15.13 -10.58
N GLY A 85 2.21 -14.16 -11.04
CA GLY A 85 2.37 -12.76 -10.64
C GLY A 85 1.96 -12.46 -9.20
N GLU A 86 1.00 -13.21 -8.64
CA GLU A 86 0.49 -13.00 -7.29
C GLU A 86 1.56 -13.23 -6.21
N PRO A 87 2.27 -14.38 -6.16
CA PRO A 87 3.36 -14.59 -5.20
C PRO A 87 4.45 -13.52 -5.28
N ILE A 88 4.86 -13.13 -6.50
CA ILE A 88 5.89 -12.11 -6.72
C ILE A 88 5.44 -10.76 -6.17
N THR A 89 4.18 -10.38 -6.43
CA THR A 89 3.62 -9.12 -5.93
C THR A 89 3.49 -9.15 -4.41
N LYS A 90 3.10 -10.29 -3.83
CA LYS A 90 3.05 -10.49 -2.39
C LYS A 90 4.43 -10.33 -1.76
N ALA A 91 5.50 -10.88 -2.37
CA ALA A 91 6.86 -10.69 -1.88
C ALA A 91 7.29 -9.21 -1.83
N VAL A 92 6.88 -8.41 -2.81
CA VAL A 92 7.11 -6.94 -2.78
C VAL A 92 6.35 -6.29 -1.62
N ILE A 93 5.09 -6.67 -1.40
CA ILE A 93 4.26 -6.14 -0.31
C ILE A 93 4.84 -6.49 1.06
N GLU A 94 5.29 -7.73 1.26
CA GLU A 94 5.94 -8.13 2.52
C GLU A 94 7.25 -7.37 2.74
N ALA A 95 8.07 -7.19 1.70
CA ALA A 95 9.29 -6.38 1.80
C ALA A 95 9.02 -4.89 2.11
N LEU A 96 7.88 -4.34 1.68
CA LEU A 96 7.43 -2.99 2.08
C LEU A 96 7.04 -2.97 3.56
N LYS A 97 6.27 -3.97 4.02
CA LYS A 97 5.83 -4.08 5.42
C LYS A 97 7.00 -4.23 6.38
N ASP A 98 7.97 -5.11 6.08
CA ASP A 98 9.17 -5.34 6.88
C ASP A 98 9.97 -4.05 7.13
N ARG A 99 9.90 -3.12 6.17
CA ARG A 99 10.60 -1.83 6.20
C ARG A 99 9.71 -0.67 6.61
N LYS A 100 8.46 -0.94 6.98
CA LYS A 100 7.42 0.05 7.28
C LYS A 100 7.28 1.11 6.19
N LEU A 101 7.34 0.71 4.93
CA LEU A 101 7.20 1.61 3.79
C LEU A 101 5.73 1.74 3.39
N LEU A 102 5.32 2.97 3.05
CA LEU A 102 4.01 3.21 2.46
C LEU A 102 3.85 2.41 1.18
N VAL A 103 2.76 1.65 1.09
CA VAL A 103 2.44 0.87 -0.09
C VAL A 103 2.11 1.84 -1.23
N PRO A 104 2.82 1.76 -2.38
CA PRO A 104 2.58 2.65 -3.48
C PRO A 104 1.31 2.26 -4.26
N VAL A 105 0.96 3.08 -5.24
CA VAL A 105 -0.14 2.79 -6.16
C VAL A 105 0.07 1.43 -6.86
N PRO A 106 -1.01 0.68 -7.18
CA PRO A 106 -0.91 -0.66 -7.75
C PRO A 106 -0.03 -0.76 -9.00
N GLU A 107 -0.02 0.27 -9.85
CA GLU A 107 0.80 0.28 -11.05
C GLU A 107 2.30 0.22 -10.73
N LEU A 108 2.74 0.82 -9.63
CA LEU A 108 4.14 0.74 -9.20
C LEU A 108 4.47 -0.65 -8.60
N LEU A 109 3.54 -1.27 -7.87
CA LEU A 109 3.73 -2.65 -7.39
C LEU A 109 3.95 -3.61 -8.56
N ILE A 110 3.12 -3.51 -9.60
CA ILE A 110 3.25 -4.33 -10.82
C ILE A 110 4.60 -4.09 -11.50
N ARG A 111 5.05 -2.83 -11.59
CA ARG A 111 6.37 -2.51 -12.16
C ARG A 111 7.53 -3.09 -11.35
N LEU A 112 7.45 -3.07 -10.03
CA LEU A 112 8.46 -3.68 -9.16
C LEU A 112 8.49 -5.20 -9.34
N ALA A 113 7.32 -5.84 -9.41
CA ALA A 113 7.20 -7.26 -9.66
C ALA A 113 7.78 -7.66 -11.04
N MET A 114 7.45 -6.92 -12.10
CA MET A 114 8.00 -7.14 -13.45
C MET A 114 9.52 -6.94 -13.49
N ALA A 115 10.03 -5.90 -12.83
CA ALA A 115 11.46 -5.64 -12.77
C ALA A 115 12.21 -6.75 -12.01
N GLY A 116 11.61 -7.28 -10.93
CA GLY A 116 12.15 -8.44 -10.21
C GLY A 116 12.20 -9.67 -11.10
N ARG A 117 11.12 -9.94 -11.85
CA ARG A 117 11.07 -11.04 -12.80
C ARG A 117 12.13 -10.94 -13.90
N ALA A 118 12.39 -9.75 -14.42
CA ALA A 118 13.44 -9.53 -15.41
C ALA A 118 14.88 -9.67 -14.86
N ALA A 119 15.02 -9.70 -13.53
CA ALA A 119 16.30 -9.78 -12.83
C ALA A 119 16.55 -11.14 -12.14
N ALA A 120 15.58 -12.07 -12.23
CA ALA A 120 15.69 -13.46 -11.76
C ALA A 120 16.35 -14.33 -12.84
#